data_AF-A0A7C3GUQ8-F1
#
_entry.id   AF-A0A7C3GUQ8-F1
#
_cell.length_a   1.000
_cell.length_b   1.000
_cell.length_c   1.000
_cell.angle_alpha   90.00
_cell.angle_beta   90.00
_cell.angle_gamma   90.00
#
_symmetry.space_group_name_H-M   'P 1'
#
loop_
_entity.id
_entity.type
_entity.pdbx_description
1 polymer ?
#
loop_
_entity_poly.entity_id
_entity_poly.type
_entity_poly.pdbx_seq_one_letter_code
_entity_poly.pdbx_strand_id
1 'polypeptide(L)' 'TKKVGKVTRAQLEEIATIKMPDLTAADMDAAVRTIAGSARSMGLDVEGVV' A
#
# COMPACT_ATOMS: atom_id res chain seq x y z
N THR A 1 -15.80 7.03 9.20
CA THR A 1 -14.41 7.02 9.71
C THR A 1 -13.71 8.26 9.19
N LYS A 2 -13.11 9.10 10.05
CA LYS A 2 -12.30 10.23 9.58
C LYS A 2 -11.05 9.65 8.91
N LYS A 3 -10.86 9.92 7.62
CA LYS A 3 -9.62 9.52 6.96
C LYS A 3 -8.46 10.30 7.58
N VAL A 4 -7.45 9.59 8.04
CA VAL A 4 -6.30 10.15 8.79
C VAL A 4 -5.21 10.71 7.87
N GLY A 5 -5.29 10.46 6.56
CA GLY A 5 -4.36 10.95 5.57
C GLY A 5 -4.61 10.32 4.21
N LYS A 6 -3.80 10.68 3.22
CA LYS A 6 -3.79 10.08 1.88
C LYS A 6 -2.40 9.51 1.58
N VAL A 7 -2.35 8.39 0.89
CA VAL A 7 -1.14 7.78 0.35
C VAL A 7 -1.32 7.50 -1.13
N THR A 8 -0.28 7.79 -1.91
CA THR A 8 -0.26 7.59 -3.36
C THR A 8 0.34 6.24 -3.72
N ARG A 9 0.03 5.74 -4.92
CA ARG A 9 0.65 4.52 -5.45
C ARG A 9 2.18 4.55 -5.43
N ALA A 10 2.81 5.67 -5.78
CA ALA A 10 4.27 5.80 -5.76
C ALA A 10 4.86 5.57 -4.37
N GLN A 11 4.24 6.14 -3.33
CA GLN A 11 4.65 5.91 -1.94
C GLN A 11 4.44 4.45 -1.52
N LEU A 12 3.36 3.82 -2.00
CA LEU A 12 3.13 2.39 -1.74
C LEU A 12 4.15 1.50 -2.44
N GLU A 13 4.59 1.85 -3.65
CA GLU A 13 5.65 1.14 -4.38
C GLU A 13 7.00 1.26 -3.69
N GLU A 14 7.35 2.44 -3.15
CA GLU A 14 8.56 2.61 -2.33
C GLU A 14 8.50 1.77 -1.05
N ILE A 15 7.37 1.82 -0.33
CA ILE A 15 7.17 1.01 0.88
C ILE A 15 7.20 -0.48 0.54
N ALA A 16 6.56 -0.89 -0.56
CA ALA A 16 6.55 -2.27 -1.03
C ALA A 16 7.96 -2.73 -1.43
N THR A 17 8.77 -1.87 -2.05
CA THR A 17 10.16 -2.20 -2.41
C THR A 17 11.03 -2.41 -1.17
N ILE A 18 10.89 -1.56 -0.16
CA ILE A 18 11.61 -1.69 1.11
C ILE A 18 11.15 -2.94 1.88
N LYS A 19 9.85 -3.24 1.83
CA LYS A 19 9.23 -4.38 2.53
C LYS A 19 9.25 -5.67 1.70
N MET A 20 9.65 -5.62 0.43
CA MET A 20 9.65 -6.74 -0.52
C MET A 20 10.33 -8.01 0.03
N PRO A 21 11.51 -7.94 0.70
CA PRO A 21 12.13 -9.13 1.28
C PRO A 21 11.30 -9.77 2.41
N ASP A 22 10.41 -9.01 3.06
CA ASP A 22 9.50 -9.52 4.10
C ASP A 22 8.13 -9.93 3.54
N LEU A 23 7.81 -9.57 2.30
CA LEU A 23 6.50 -9.78 1.69
C LEU A 23 6.49 -11.04 0.83
N THR A 24 5.47 -11.86 1.03
CA THR A 24 5.17 -13.01 0.15
C THR A 24 4.33 -12.56 -1.04
N ALA A 25 4.82 -11.57 -1.80
CA ALA A 25 4.14 -11.05 -2.98
C ALA A 25 4.70 -11.68 -4.26
N ALA A 26 3.82 -12.04 -5.19
CA ALA A 26 4.21 -12.61 -6.49
C ALA A 26 4.85 -11.57 -7.43
N ASP A 27 4.41 -10.32 -7.31
CA ASP A 27 4.88 -9.18 -8.09
C ASP A 27 4.70 -7.88 -7.29
N MET A 28 5.21 -6.76 -7.83
CA MET A 28 5.13 -5.46 -7.17
C MET A 28 3.70 -4.96 -7.01
N ASP A 29 2.80 -5.26 -7.96
CA ASP A 29 1.38 -4.88 -7.87
C ASP A 29 0.67 -5.60 -6.71
N ALA A 30 0.97 -6.89 -6.50
CA ALA A 30 0.48 -7.68 -5.38
C ALA A 30 1.02 -7.12 -4.05
N ALA A 31 2.30 -6.77 -3.99
CA ALA A 31 2.91 -6.14 -2.82
C ALA A 31 2.22 -4.80 -2.48
N VAL A 32 2.03 -3.94 -3.49
CA VAL A 32 1.33 -2.65 -3.36
C VAL A 32 -0.11 -2.85 -2.90
N ARG A 33 -0.82 -3.85 -3.43
CA ARG A 33 -2.20 -4.19 -2.99
C ARG A 33 -2.24 -4.64 -1.52
N THR A 34 -1.28 -5.44 -1.07
CA THR A 34 -1.18 -5.85 0.34
C THR A 34 -0.99 -4.64 1.26
N ILE A 35 -0.06 -3.74 0.92
CA ILE A 35 0.17 -2.52 1.71
C ILE A 35 -1.04 -1.57 1.64
N ALA A 36 -1.67 -1.44 0.47
CA ALA A 36 -2.89 -0.64 0.27
C ALA A 36 -4.05 -1.13 1.15
N GLY A 37 -4.22 -2.45 1.29
CA GLY A 37 -5.22 -3.04 2.18
C GLY A 37 -5.00 -2.62 3.64
N SER A 38 -3.75 -2.70 4.10
CA SER A 38 -3.37 -2.25 5.45
C SER A 38 -3.61 -0.75 5.64
N ALA A 39 -3.24 0.08 4.66
CA ALA A 39 -3.46 1.52 4.69
C ALA A 39 -4.95 1.87 4.79
N ARG A 40 -5.83 1.20 4.02
CA ARG A 40 -7.28 1.38 4.09
C ARG A 40 -7.83 1.03 5.47
N SER A 41 -7.38 -0.09 6.06
CA SER A 41 -7.79 -0.51 7.41
C SER A 41 -7.35 0.47 8.50
N MET A 42 -6.21 1.13 8.32
CA MET A 42 -5.73 2.22 9.20
C MET A 42 -6.48 3.54 8.97
N GLY A 43 -7.38 3.62 7.98
CA GLY A 43 -8.14 4.83 7.66
C GLY A 43 -7.39 5.81 6.76
N LEU A 44 -6.37 5.37 6.01
CA LEU A 44 -5.73 6.17 4.98
C LEU A 44 -6.49 6.05 3.66
N ASP A 45 -6.57 7.15 2.92
CA ASP A 45 -7.05 7.13 1.54
C ASP A 45 -5.94 6.64 0.61
N VAL A 46 -6.28 5.69 -0.27
CA VAL A 46 -5.31 5.11 -1.19
C VAL A 46 -5.69 5.47 -2.61
N GLU A 47 -4.94 6.38 -3.23
CA GLU A 47 -5.17 6.83 -4.61
C GLU A 47 -4.28 6.05 -5.60
N GLY A 48 -4.90 5.52 -6.66
CA GLY A 48 -4.20 4.86 -7.77
C GLY A 48 -4.02 3.34 -7.66
N VAL A 49 -4.62 2.69 -6.65
CA VAL A 49 -4.61 1.22 -6.51
C VAL A 49 -6.05 0.71 -6.59
N VAL A 50 -6.37 -0.01 -7.69
CA VAL A 50 -7.67 -0.63 -7.96
C VAL A 50 -7.51 -2.14 -8.02
#